data_AF-A0A2A4QR32-F1
#
_entry.id   AF-A0A2A4QR32-F1
#
_cell.length_a   1.000
_cell.length_b   1.000
_cell.length_c   1.000
_cell.angle_alpha   90.00
_cell.angle_beta   90.00
_cell.angle_gamma   90.00
#
_symmetry.space_group_name_H-M   'P 1'
#
loop_
_entity.id
_entity.type
_entity.pdbx_description
1 polymer ?
#
loop_
_entity_poly.entity_id
_entity_poly.type
_entity_poly.pdbx_seq_one_letter_code
_entity_poly.pdbx_strand_id
1 'polypeptide(L)'
;MLRKLFVLLLIALVIAGGIGGYLLFTKINTPVSKAIIAIPSDAAIIIESDDFPGAWSELKAVSVFWNKLTGIEIVTQINERTSYLDSLFSREGELAQLVKGQATFISLHLTGVHNYDYLFLVSLKNTNKMQEFNLKMKSLAGSNAISKRNYDKVDIFEIATDVGAFN
;
A
#
# COMPACT_ATOMS: atom_id res chain seq x y z
N MET A 1 -28.25 52.45 0.02
CA MET A 1 -28.39 51.08 -0.55
C MET A 1 -27.06 50.52 -1.06
N LEU A 2 -26.25 51.31 -1.78
CA LEU A 2 -24.95 50.89 -2.35
C LEU A 2 -23.95 50.27 -1.34
N ARG A 3 -23.83 50.83 -0.13
CA ARG A 3 -22.94 50.29 0.92
C ARG A 3 -23.31 48.88 1.38
N LYS A 4 -24.61 48.57 1.48
CA LYS A 4 -25.09 47.24 1.87
C LYS A 4 -24.84 46.20 0.77
N LEU A 5 -24.99 46.63 -0.49
CA LEU A 5 -24.70 45.80 -1.66
C LEU A 5 -23.21 45.46 -1.75
N PHE A 6 -22.34 46.43 -1.45
CA PHE A 6 -20.89 46.24 -1.43
C PHE A 6 -20.43 45.23 -0.37
N VAL A 7 -21.03 45.30 0.83
CA VAL A 7 -20.76 44.35 1.92
C VAL A 7 -21.22 42.94 1.57
N LEU A 8 -22.41 42.80 0.97
CA LEU A 8 -22.90 41.49 0.49
C LEU A 8 -22.00 40.89 -0.58
N LEU A 9 -21.50 41.71 -1.51
CA LEU A 9 -20.58 41.26 -2.55
C LEU A 9 -19.24 40.79 -1.96
N LEU A 10 -18.71 41.50 -0.97
CA LEU A 10 -17.50 41.08 -0.24
C LEU A 10 -17.70 39.74 0.48
N ILE A 11 -18.82 39.55 1.17
CA ILE A 11 -19.14 38.29 1.86
C ILE A 11 -19.26 37.14 0.84
N ALA A 12 -19.95 37.36 -0.27
CA ALA A 12 -20.07 36.36 -1.33
C ALA A 12 -18.71 35.97 -1.92
N LEU A 13 -17.80 36.93 -2.07
CA LEU A 13 -16.45 36.71 -2.58
C LEU A 13 -15.59 35.90 -1.60
N VAL A 14 -15.72 36.16 -0.28
CA VAL A 14 -15.06 35.37 0.77
C VAL A 14 -15.59 33.93 0.79
N ILE A 15 -16.91 33.74 0.69
CA ILE A 15 -17.53 32.40 0.65
C ILE A 15 -17.08 31.64 -0.60
N ALA A 16 -17.14 32.29 -1.77
CA ALA A 16 -16.68 31.70 -3.02
C ALA A 16 -15.18 31.35 -2.98
N GLY A 17 -14.36 32.23 -2.39
CA GLY A 17 -12.94 31.97 -2.15
C GLY A 17 -12.70 30.79 -1.21
N GLY A 18 -13.47 30.68 -0.12
CA GLY A 18 -13.39 29.56 0.82
C GLY A 18 -13.79 28.22 0.19
N ILE A 19 -14.90 28.20 -0.56
CA ILE A 19 -15.34 27.00 -1.29
C ILE A 19 -14.33 26.62 -2.38
N GLY A 20 -13.86 27.61 -3.16
CA GLY A 20 -12.85 27.39 -4.19
C GLY A 20 -11.53 26.88 -3.61
N GLY A 21 -11.09 27.45 -2.50
CA GLY A 21 -9.90 27.01 -1.76
C GLY A 21 -10.05 25.58 -1.24
N TYR A 22 -11.19 25.22 -0.67
CA TYR A 22 -11.47 23.85 -0.19
C TYR A 22 -11.48 22.83 -1.34
N LEU A 23 -12.14 23.16 -2.46
CA LEU A 23 -12.18 22.31 -3.65
C LEU A 23 -10.82 22.17 -4.34
N LEU A 24 -9.98 23.21 -4.29
CA LEU A 24 -8.59 23.14 -4.75
C LEU A 24 -7.75 22.29 -3.81
N PHE A 25 -7.87 22.49 -2.50
CA PHE A 25 -7.10 21.74 -1.49
C PHE A 25 -7.38 20.23 -1.55
N THR A 26 -8.63 19.84 -1.80
CA THR A 26 -9.01 18.43 -2.03
C THR A 26 -8.53 17.87 -3.36
N LYS A 27 -8.21 18.72 -4.34
CA LYS A 27 -7.62 18.34 -5.64
C LYS A 27 -6.10 18.40 -5.69
N ILE A 28 -5.44 18.99 -4.69
CA ILE A 28 -3.98 18.93 -4.57
C ILE A 28 -3.66 17.47 -4.27
N ASN A 29 -3.34 16.73 -5.34
CA ASN A 29 -2.72 15.43 -5.24
C ASN A 29 -1.39 15.65 -4.52
N THR A 30 -1.34 15.33 -3.23
CA THR A 30 -0.06 15.13 -2.52
C THR A 30 0.80 14.29 -3.46
N PRO A 31 2.02 14.72 -3.83
CA PRO A 31 2.86 13.94 -4.73
C PRO A 31 3.00 12.57 -4.11
N VAL A 32 2.33 11.59 -4.72
CA VAL A 32 2.37 10.21 -4.26
C VAL A 32 3.79 9.80 -4.56
N SER A 33 4.64 9.76 -3.53
CA SER A 33 5.97 9.20 -3.67
C SER A 33 5.80 7.83 -4.32
N LYS A 34 6.40 7.62 -5.49
CA LYS A 34 6.30 6.33 -6.17
C LYS A 34 6.87 5.30 -5.21
N ALA A 35 6.08 4.31 -4.80
CA ALA A 35 6.52 3.37 -3.77
C ALA A 35 7.81 2.64 -4.17
N ILE A 36 8.08 2.52 -5.48
CA ILE A 36 9.35 2.04 -6.03
C ILE A 36 10.61 2.71 -5.44
N ILE A 37 10.54 3.98 -5.00
CA ILE A 37 11.68 4.70 -4.41
C ILE A 37 12.06 4.13 -3.03
N ALA A 38 11.13 3.45 -2.36
CA ALA A 38 11.39 2.78 -1.09
C ALA A 38 12.08 1.42 -1.27
N ILE A 39 12.24 0.92 -2.51
CA ILE A 39 12.93 -0.33 -2.79
C ILE A 39 14.45 -0.09 -2.68
N PRO A 40 15.16 -0.83 -1.82
CA PRO A 40 16.62 -0.78 -1.76
C PRO A 40 17.28 -1.12 -3.11
N SER A 41 18.42 -0.49 -3.40
CA SER A 41 19.12 -0.64 -4.68
C SER A 41 19.72 -2.03 -4.93
N ASP A 42 19.78 -2.89 -3.91
CA ASP A 42 20.30 -4.25 -3.98
C ASP A 42 19.24 -5.30 -4.35
N ALA A 43 18.02 -4.86 -4.70
CA ALA A 43 16.97 -5.74 -5.19
C ALA A 43 17.44 -6.53 -6.42
N ALA A 44 17.42 -7.86 -6.31
CA ALA A 44 17.75 -8.75 -7.42
C ALA A 44 16.61 -8.83 -8.45
N ILE A 45 15.37 -8.75 -7.97
CA ILE A 45 14.15 -8.79 -8.79
C ILE A 45 13.18 -7.74 -8.26
N ILE A 46 12.54 -7.00 -9.17
CA ILE A 46 11.43 -6.09 -8.86
C ILE A 46 10.27 -6.45 -9.79
N ILE A 47 9.09 -6.64 -9.21
CA ILE A 47 7.83 -6.91 -9.91
C ILE A 47 6.87 -5.77 -9.58
N GLU A 48 6.31 -5.14 -10.63
CA GLU A 48 5.28 -4.10 -10.50
C GLU A 48 3.95 -4.63 -11.04
N SER A 49 2.85 -4.31 -10.36
CA SER A 49 1.50 -4.60 -10.82
C SER A 49 0.51 -3.53 -10.33
N ASP A 50 -0.36 -3.08 -11.24
CA ASP A 50 -1.49 -2.19 -10.92
C ASP A 50 -2.73 -2.95 -10.42
N ASP A 51 -2.74 -4.29 -10.55
CA ASP A 51 -3.79 -5.18 -10.06
C ASP A 51 -3.15 -6.44 -9.47
N PHE A 52 -2.41 -6.27 -8.36
CA PHE A 52 -1.70 -7.37 -7.71
C PHE A 52 -2.60 -8.57 -7.38
N PRO A 53 -3.82 -8.41 -6.80
CA PRO A 53 -4.70 -9.55 -6.56
C PRO A 53 -5.10 -10.30 -7.84
N GLY A 54 -5.35 -9.56 -8.93
CA GLY A 54 -5.63 -10.15 -10.25
C GLY A 54 -4.44 -10.90 -10.81
N ALA A 55 -3.27 -10.23 -10.89
CA ALA A 55 -2.03 -10.81 -11.40
C ALA A 55 -1.60 -12.06 -10.62
N TRP A 56 -1.73 -12.03 -9.29
CA TRP A 56 -1.43 -13.17 -8.44
C TRP A 56 -2.39 -14.35 -8.67
N SER A 57 -3.69 -14.06 -8.82
CA SER A 57 -4.69 -15.07 -9.16
C SER A 57 -4.41 -15.71 -10.52
N GLU A 58 -4.02 -14.93 -11.53
CA GLU A 58 -3.68 -15.42 -12.87
C GLU A 58 -2.41 -16.27 -12.86
N LEU A 59 -1.37 -15.82 -12.15
CA LEU A 59 -0.12 -16.55 -11.97
C LEU A 59 -0.36 -17.96 -11.38
N LYS A 60 -1.20 -18.05 -10.33
CA LYS A 60 -1.62 -19.33 -9.75
C LYS A 60 -2.46 -20.18 -10.71
N ALA A 61 -3.32 -19.55 -11.51
CA ALA A 61 -4.19 -20.24 -12.46
C ALA A 61 -3.42 -20.91 -13.61
N VAL A 62 -2.22 -20.43 -13.95
CA VAL A 62 -1.26 -21.11 -14.84
C VAL A 62 -0.59 -22.28 -14.07
N SER A 63 -1.41 -23.19 -13.57
CA SER A 63 -1.05 -24.23 -12.60
C SER A 63 0.06 -25.16 -13.10
N VAL A 64 0.16 -25.42 -14.40
CA VAL A 64 1.11 -26.39 -14.94
C VAL A 64 2.56 -25.90 -14.89
N PHE A 65 2.79 -24.61 -15.14
CA PHE A 65 4.13 -24.02 -15.10
C PHE A 65 4.51 -23.63 -13.66
N TRP A 66 3.58 -23.00 -12.94
CA TRP A 66 3.78 -22.61 -11.55
C TRP A 66 4.06 -23.83 -10.65
N ASN A 67 3.31 -24.92 -10.79
CA ASN A 67 3.55 -26.15 -10.01
C ASN A 67 4.87 -26.87 -10.35
N LYS A 68 5.46 -26.60 -11.52
CA LYS A 68 6.80 -27.11 -11.83
C LYS A 68 7.89 -26.24 -11.19
N LEU A 69 7.65 -24.94 -11.12
CA LEU A 69 8.57 -24.00 -10.48
C LEU A 69 8.61 -24.17 -8.97
N THR A 70 7.51 -24.58 -8.31
CA THR A 70 7.49 -24.87 -6.85
C THR A 70 8.40 -26.03 -6.44
N GLY A 71 8.98 -26.78 -7.37
CA GLY A 71 10.07 -27.72 -7.11
C GLY A 71 11.43 -27.06 -6.85
N ILE A 72 11.56 -25.75 -7.10
CA ILE A 72 12.72 -24.93 -6.77
C ILE A 72 12.47 -24.30 -5.40
N GLU A 73 13.38 -24.50 -4.45
CA GLU A 73 13.28 -24.01 -3.07
C GLU A 73 12.92 -22.51 -2.99
N ILE A 74 13.51 -21.70 -3.87
CA ILE A 74 13.23 -20.26 -3.93
C ILE A 74 11.76 -19.94 -4.21
N VAL A 75 11.15 -20.70 -5.11
CA VAL A 75 9.76 -20.54 -5.49
C VAL A 75 8.84 -21.08 -4.41
N THR A 76 9.22 -22.17 -3.73
CA THR A 76 8.47 -22.73 -2.60
C THR A 76 8.34 -21.70 -1.48
N GLN A 77 9.45 -21.08 -1.04
CA GLN A 77 9.38 -20.09 0.03
C GLN A 77 8.65 -18.82 -0.41
N ILE A 78 8.80 -18.38 -1.68
CA ILE A 78 7.98 -17.29 -2.22
C ILE A 78 6.51 -17.66 -2.11
N ASN A 79 6.11 -18.86 -2.54
CA ASN A 79 4.72 -19.33 -2.54
C ASN A 79 4.13 -19.44 -1.12
N GLU A 80 4.88 -19.96 -0.15
CA GLU A 80 4.45 -20.05 1.26
C GLU A 80 4.22 -18.67 1.86
N ARG A 81 5.14 -17.73 1.63
CA ARG A 81 5.06 -16.39 2.21
C ARG A 81 4.05 -15.49 1.51
N THR A 82 3.87 -15.66 0.21
CA THR A 82 2.81 -15.00 -0.57
C THR A 82 1.43 -15.61 -0.34
N SER A 83 1.32 -16.86 0.15
CA SER A 83 0.03 -17.43 0.54
C SER A 83 -0.60 -16.70 1.75
N TYR A 84 0.22 -16.17 2.66
CA TYR A 84 -0.25 -15.27 3.71
C TYR A 84 -0.76 -13.95 3.13
N LEU A 85 -0.02 -13.35 2.19
CA LEU A 85 -0.49 -12.16 1.46
C LEU A 85 -1.78 -12.45 0.69
N ASP A 86 -1.93 -13.64 0.10
CA ASP A 86 -3.15 -14.07 -0.59
C ASP A 86 -4.34 -14.15 0.36
N SER A 87 -4.14 -14.54 1.62
CA SER A 87 -5.21 -14.53 2.62
C SER A 87 -5.65 -13.10 2.97
N LEU A 88 -4.70 -12.16 3.08
CA LEU A 88 -4.95 -10.75 3.38
C LEU A 88 -5.58 -10.00 2.19
N PHE A 89 -5.14 -10.31 0.97
CA PHE A 89 -5.54 -9.66 -0.28
C PHE A 89 -6.46 -10.51 -1.14
N SER A 90 -7.14 -11.51 -0.53
CA SER A 90 -8.13 -12.31 -1.22
C SER A 90 -9.18 -11.42 -1.89
N ARG A 91 -9.69 -11.84 -3.06
CA ARG A 91 -10.44 -10.99 -4.00
C ARG A 91 -11.70 -10.32 -3.41
N GLU A 92 -12.24 -10.87 -2.32
CA GLU A 92 -13.40 -10.35 -1.59
C GLU A 92 -13.02 -9.59 -0.31
N GLY A 93 -11.74 -9.57 0.06
CA GLY A 93 -11.23 -8.87 1.22
C GLY A 93 -11.22 -7.35 1.04
N GLU A 94 -11.61 -6.62 2.08
CA GLU A 94 -11.62 -5.16 2.08
C GLU A 94 -10.22 -4.55 1.79
N LEU A 95 -9.14 -5.24 2.18
CA LEU A 95 -7.77 -4.82 1.83
C LEU A 95 -7.51 -4.90 0.31
N ALA A 96 -8.02 -5.92 -0.37
CA ALA A 96 -7.88 -6.05 -1.82
C ALA A 96 -8.55 -4.87 -2.55
N GLN A 97 -9.69 -4.39 -2.05
CA GLN A 97 -10.37 -3.21 -2.60
C GLN A 97 -9.57 -1.92 -2.39
N LEU A 98 -8.88 -1.79 -1.25
CA LEU A 98 -8.04 -0.61 -0.96
C LEU A 98 -6.81 -0.53 -1.87
N VAL A 99 -6.21 -1.68 -2.21
CA VAL A 99 -5.01 -1.76 -3.06
C VAL A 99 -5.32 -1.87 -4.56
N LYS A 100 -6.56 -2.19 -4.94
CA LYS A 100 -6.97 -2.28 -6.35
C LYS A 100 -6.74 -0.97 -7.10
N GLY A 101 -6.09 -1.04 -8.27
CA GLY A 101 -5.75 0.11 -9.10
C GLY A 101 -4.71 1.05 -8.47
N GLN A 102 -3.96 0.55 -7.47
CA GLN A 102 -2.76 1.18 -6.94
C GLN A 102 -1.54 0.40 -7.43
N ALA A 103 -0.48 1.12 -7.82
CA ALA A 103 0.79 0.49 -8.17
C ALA A 103 1.36 -0.23 -6.94
N THR A 104 1.52 -1.53 -7.08
CA THR A 104 2.04 -2.45 -6.06
C THR A 104 3.36 -3.02 -6.53
N PHE A 105 4.33 -3.11 -5.62
CA PHE A 105 5.66 -3.61 -5.90
C PHE A 105 6.01 -4.78 -4.98
N ILE A 106 6.68 -5.78 -5.54
CA ILE A 106 7.40 -6.81 -4.80
C ILE A 106 8.86 -6.72 -5.22
N SER A 107 9.76 -6.59 -4.26
CA SER A 107 11.19 -6.72 -4.52
C SER A 107 11.78 -7.89 -3.75
N LEU A 108 12.71 -8.60 -4.37
CA LEU A 108 13.46 -9.70 -3.77
C LEU A 108 14.90 -9.25 -3.49
N HIS A 109 15.36 -9.47 -2.27
CA HIS A 109 16.66 -9.03 -1.78
C HIS A 109 17.45 -10.25 -1.28
N LEU A 110 18.73 -10.32 -1.65
CA LEU A 110 19.65 -11.33 -1.12
C LEU A 110 20.12 -10.87 0.26
N THR A 111 19.78 -11.61 1.32
CA THR A 111 20.19 -11.30 2.70
C THR A 111 21.34 -12.19 3.20
N GLY A 112 21.74 -13.17 2.39
CA GLY A 112 22.90 -14.03 2.63
C GLY A 112 23.17 -14.96 1.44
N VAL A 113 24.14 -15.86 1.57
CA VAL A 113 24.57 -16.77 0.48
C VAL A 113 23.43 -17.65 -0.02
N HIS A 114 22.53 -18.04 0.86
CA HIS A 114 21.36 -18.88 0.55
C HIS A 114 20.04 -18.31 1.10
N ASN A 115 20.05 -17.04 1.53
CA ASN A 115 18.91 -16.40 2.16
C ASN A 115 18.43 -15.22 1.33
N TYR A 116 17.12 -15.04 1.30
CA TYR A 116 16.46 -13.93 0.64
C TYR A 116 15.28 -13.45 1.48
N ASP A 117 15.01 -12.17 1.38
CA ASP A 117 13.80 -11.53 1.90
C ASP A 117 13.12 -10.74 0.79
N TYR A 118 11.87 -10.36 1.03
CA TYR A 118 11.08 -9.59 0.10
C TYR A 118 10.45 -8.39 0.79
N LEU A 119 10.22 -7.35 0.00
CA LEU A 119 9.52 -6.16 0.43
C LEU A 119 8.26 -6.00 -0.43
N PHE A 120 7.10 -5.86 0.22
CA PHE A 120 5.82 -5.62 -0.43
C PHE A 120 5.39 -4.16 -0.21
N LEU A 121 5.18 -3.42 -1.29
CA LEU A 121 4.89 -1.99 -1.24
C LEU A 121 3.63 -1.66 -2.02
N VAL A 122 2.79 -0.79 -1.47
CA VAL A 122 1.59 -0.28 -2.16
C VAL A 122 1.64 1.25 -2.20
N SER A 123 1.48 1.82 -3.39
CA SER A 123 1.42 3.28 -3.59
C SER A 123 0.01 3.80 -3.30
N LEU A 124 -0.28 4.26 -2.09
CA LEU A 124 -1.58 4.83 -1.74
C LEU A 124 -1.68 6.31 -2.15
N LYS A 125 -2.62 6.64 -3.03
CA LYS A 125 -2.77 7.99 -3.63
C LYS A 125 -3.12 9.13 -2.65
N ASN A 126 -3.63 8.85 -1.45
CA ASN A 126 -3.97 9.90 -0.49
C ASN A 126 -3.90 9.44 0.98
N THR A 127 -3.84 10.41 1.90
CA THR A 127 -3.75 10.18 3.34
C THR A 127 -4.97 9.46 3.93
N ASN A 128 -6.16 9.67 3.37
CA ASN A 128 -7.38 9.00 3.84
C ASN A 128 -7.31 7.50 3.62
N LYS A 129 -6.90 7.06 2.42
CA LYS A 129 -6.67 5.64 2.11
C LYS A 129 -5.59 5.02 3.00
N MET A 130 -4.56 5.79 3.34
CA MET A 130 -3.52 5.34 4.28
C MET A 130 -4.07 5.13 5.70
N GLN A 131 -4.95 6.02 6.17
CA GLN A 131 -5.62 5.84 7.47
C GLN A 131 -6.57 4.63 7.46
N GLU A 132 -7.38 4.47 6.42
CA GLU A 132 -8.26 3.31 6.23
C GLU A 132 -7.46 2.00 6.20
N PHE A 133 -6.37 1.97 5.42
CA PHE A 133 -5.45 0.83 5.36
C PHE A 133 -4.86 0.50 6.72
N ASN A 134 -4.33 1.50 7.43
CA ASN A 134 -3.75 1.31 8.76
C ASN A 134 -4.78 0.80 9.77
N LEU A 135 -6.01 1.34 9.78
CA LEU A 135 -7.07 0.87 10.66
C LEU A 135 -7.45 -0.58 10.35
N LYS A 136 -7.50 -0.96 9.07
CA LYS A 136 -7.83 -2.33 8.69
C LYS A 136 -6.72 -3.31 9.06
N MET A 137 -5.47 -2.98 8.77
CA MET A 137 -4.31 -3.76 9.20
C MET A 137 -4.31 -3.94 10.72
N LYS A 138 -4.66 -2.89 11.48
CA LYS A 138 -4.81 -2.98 12.93
C LYS A 138 -5.89 -3.96 13.39
N SER A 139 -7.02 -3.99 12.68
CA SER A 139 -8.11 -4.92 12.99
C SER A 139 -7.74 -6.38 12.72
N LEU A 140 -6.89 -6.64 11.71
CA LEU A 140 -6.48 -7.99 11.32
C LEU A 140 -5.38 -8.56 12.21
N ALA A 141 -4.47 -7.70 12.69
CA ALA A 141 -3.38 -8.08 13.58
C ALA A 141 -3.81 -8.36 15.03
N GLY A 142 -4.94 -7.78 15.47
CA GLY A 142 -5.30 -7.69 16.88
C GLY A 142 -4.49 -6.60 17.62
N SER A 143 -5.11 -5.90 18.57
CA SER A 143 -4.56 -4.67 19.16
C SER A 143 -3.21 -4.82 19.86
N ASN A 144 -2.85 -6.03 20.32
CA ASN A 144 -1.61 -6.31 21.06
C ASN A 144 -0.44 -6.75 20.17
N ALA A 145 -0.66 -6.93 18.87
CA ALA A 145 0.37 -7.35 17.92
C ALA A 145 1.09 -6.17 17.24
N ILE A 146 0.73 -4.93 17.59
CA ILE A 146 1.10 -3.73 16.81
C ILE A 146 2.07 -2.86 17.58
N SER A 147 3.28 -2.80 17.07
CA SER A 147 4.35 -1.93 17.53
C SER A 147 4.38 -0.66 16.66
N LYS A 148 4.78 0.47 17.25
CA LYS A 148 5.07 1.70 16.50
C LYS A 148 6.49 2.12 16.81
N ARG A 149 7.32 2.30 15.78
CA ARG A 149 8.64 2.92 15.90
C ARG A 149 8.75 4.13 14.97
N ASN A 150 9.54 5.11 15.38
CA ASN A 150 9.88 6.24 14.52
C ASN A 150 11.26 6.00 13.92
N TYR A 151 11.36 6.05 12.59
CA TYR A 151 12.62 5.90 11.87
C TYR A 151 12.71 6.96 10.78
N ASP A 152 13.77 7.77 10.82
CA ASP A 152 13.98 8.90 9.89
C ASP A 152 12.74 9.79 9.69
N LYS A 153 12.06 10.14 10.80
CA LYS A 153 10.81 10.93 10.83
C LYS A 153 9.61 10.27 10.13
N VAL A 154 9.72 9.00 9.77
CA VAL A 154 8.62 8.17 9.28
C VAL A 154 8.15 7.27 10.42
N ASP A 155 6.84 7.23 10.62
CA ASP A 155 6.21 6.31 11.56
C ASP A 155 6.07 4.93 10.89
N ILE A 156 6.72 3.92 11.47
CA ILE A 156 6.62 2.52 11.06
C ILE A 156 5.70 1.80 12.05
N PHE A 157 4.67 1.15 11.52
CA PHE A 157 3.79 0.26 12.27
C PHE A 157 4.19 -1.18 11.96
N GLU A 158 4.60 -1.91 13.00
CA GLU A 158 5.03 -3.30 12.89
C GLU A 158 3.93 -4.21 13.40
N ILE A 159 3.67 -5.31 12.71
CA ILE A 159 2.69 -6.32 13.11
C ILE A 159 3.43 -7.63 13.36
N ALA A 160 3.41 -8.10 14.61
CA ALA A 160 3.88 -9.42 14.96
C ALA A 160 2.89 -10.47 14.47
N THR A 161 3.35 -11.43 13.66
CA THR A 161 2.53 -12.55 13.21
C THR A 161 3.15 -13.86 13.67
N ASP A 162 2.34 -14.92 13.82
CA ASP A 162 2.81 -16.26 14.19
C ASP A 162 3.78 -16.87 13.15
N VAL A 163 3.85 -16.28 11.95
CA VAL A 163 4.74 -16.67 10.85
C VAL A 163 6.12 -15.97 10.94
N GLY A 164 6.36 -15.20 12.00
CA GLY A 164 7.54 -14.34 12.17
C GLY A 164 7.22 -12.86 11.93
N ALA A 165 8.17 -11.98 12.26
CA ALA A 165 8.00 -10.54 12.07
C ALA A 165 8.12 -10.19 10.57
N PHE A 166 7.07 -9.58 10.01
CA PHE A 166 7.18 -8.87 8.73
C PHE A 166 7.80 -7.51 9.04
N ASN A 167 9.06 -7.33 8.64
CA ASN A 167 9.78 -6.05 8.77
C ASN A 167 9.39 -5.07 7.66
#